data_AF-B0STA9-F1
#
_entry.id   AF-B0STA9-F1
#
_cell.length_a   1.000
_cell.length_b   1.000
_cell.length_c   1.000
_cell.angle_alpha   90.00
_cell.angle_beta   90.00
_cell.angle_gamma   90.00
#
_symmetry.space_group_name_H-M   'P 1'
#
loop_
_entity.id
_entity.type
_entity.pdbx_description
1 polymer ?
#
loop_
_entity_poly.entity_id
_entity_poly.type
_entity_poly.pdbx_seq_one_letter_code
_entity_poly.pdbx_strand_id
1 'polypeptide(L)'
;MKEDIKKILFAVLLVIYCNITRLTAQNLKPILIRPFGDSITYGVGFSDWGTCYISQINQQLCMPPAMAGGGYRGWLTLLATQGLGLYFTTEGYQSGGSYYLQWLTNTQTHDGYPGYRTDQLIQFSTFASFSNFTLIHAGTNDILQNKSYETAANNLFSIINNVLATNTNTTVVVAKIIQISSINQVYSNLNSQIQLYNTLIDSKFNALQTDLKARVRIVNM
;
A
#
# COMPACT_ATOMS: atom_id res chain seq x y z
N MET A 1 -58.30 -13.50 -2.31
CA MET A 1 -58.01 -13.46 -0.85
C MET A 1 -56.71 -14.18 -0.47
N LYS A 2 -56.54 -15.50 -0.67
CA LYS A 2 -55.27 -16.20 -0.34
C LYS A 2 -54.07 -15.80 -1.21
N GLU A 3 -54.29 -15.51 -2.50
CA GLU A 3 -53.20 -15.04 -3.38
C GLU A 3 -52.77 -13.61 -3.11
N ASP A 4 -53.71 -12.73 -2.76
CA ASP A 4 -53.44 -11.32 -2.48
C ASP A 4 -52.58 -11.16 -1.22
N ILE A 5 -52.83 -11.99 -0.20
CA ILE A 5 -52.02 -12.04 1.03
C ILE A 5 -50.57 -12.45 0.74
N LYS A 6 -50.33 -13.41 -0.17
CA LYS A 6 -48.97 -13.82 -0.55
C LYS A 6 -48.20 -12.72 -1.27
N LYS A 7 -48.86 -11.97 -2.16
CA LYS A 7 -48.25 -10.83 -2.88
C LYS A 7 -47.90 -9.70 -1.92
N ILE A 8 -48.77 -9.41 -0.95
CA ILE A 8 -48.52 -8.41 0.09
C ILE A 8 -47.35 -8.84 0.98
N LEU A 9 -47.30 -10.11 1.42
CA LEU A 9 -46.18 -10.61 2.23
C LEU A 9 -44.85 -10.53 1.48
N PHE A 10 -44.84 -10.87 0.19
CA PHE A 10 -43.64 -10.82 -0.64
C PHE A 10 -43.16 -9.37 -0.85
N ALA A 11 -44.07 -8.44 -1.12
CA ALA A 11 -43.75 -7.02 -1.23
C ALA A 11 -43.21 -6.45 0.09
N VAL A 12 -43.79 -6.81 1.22
CA VAL A 12 -43.31 -6.40 2.56
C VAL A 12 -41.93 -6.97 2.84
N LEU A 13 -41.69 -8.26 2.56
CA LEU A 13 -40.37 -8.87 2.69
C LEU A 13 -39.33 -8.21 1.77
N LEU A 14 -39.70 -7.87 0.53
CA LEU A 14 -38.83 -7.18 -0.42
C LEU A 14 -38.48 -5.75 0.06
N VAL A 15 -39.46 -5.03 0.60
CA VAL A 15 -39.27 -3.69 1.16
C VAL A 15 -38.43 -3.75 2.44
N ILE A 16 -38.66 -4.72 3.32
CA ILE A 16 -37.83 -4.94 4.51
C ILE A 16 -36.39 -5.29 4.08
N TYR A 17 -36.21 -6.19 3.12
CA TYR A 17 -34.89 -6.54 2.58
C TYR A 17 -34.18 -5.33 1.96
N CYS A 18 -34.87 -4.54 1.13
CA CYS A 18 -34.34 -3.30 0.55
C CYS A 18 -34.01 -2.23 1.61
N ASN A 19 -34.75 -2.15 2.71
CA ASN A 19 -34.47 -1.20 3.79
C ASN A 19 -33.32 -1.68 4.67
N ILE A 20 -33.19 -2.99 4.93
CA ILE A 20 -32.04 -3.56 5.65
C ILE A 20 -30.74 -3.33 4.84
N THR A 21 -30.75 -3.56 3.52
CA THR A 21 -29.57 -3.29 2.67
C THR A 21 -29.23 -1.80 2.61
N ARG A 22 -30.23 -0.90 2.65
CA ARG A 22 -30.01 0.56 2.73
C ARG A 22 -29.49 1.02 4.10
N LEU A 23 -29.97 0.43 5.20
CA LEU A 23 -29.49 0.72 6.56
C LEU A 23 -28.04 0.25 6.77
N THR A 24 -27.62 -0.85 6.13
CA THR A 24 -26.20 -1.27 6.12
C THR A 24 -25.32 -0.44 5.18
N ALA A 25 -25.93 0.23 4.18
CA ALA A 25 -25.24 1.07 3.20
C ALA A 25 -25.23 2.57 3.59
N GLN A 26 -25.53 2.90 4.85
CA GLN A 26 -25.42 4.26 5.36
C GLN A 26 -23.94 4.70 5.41
N ASN A 27 -23.47 5.26 4.30
CA ASN A 27 -22.55 6.40 4.22
C ASN A 27 -21.19 6.32 4.95
N LEU A 28 -20.56 5.15 5.06
CA LEU A 28 -19.12 5.12 5.26
C LEU A 28 -18.46 5.53 3.94
N LYS A 29 -18.01 6.78 3.85
CA LYS A 29 -17.07 7.19 2.78
C LYS A 29 -15.91 6.18 2.83
N PRO A 30 -15.70 5.37 1.78
CA PRO A 30 -14.70 4.32 1.84
C PRO A 30 -13.33 4.96 2.07
N ILE A 31 -12.53 4.36 2.95
CA ILE A 31 -11.16 4.80 3.20
C ILE A 31 -10.43 4.73 1.87
N LEU A 32 -9.86 5.84 1.43
CA LEU A 32 -9.11 5.92 0.19
C LEU A 32 -7.62 5.90 0.49
N ILE A 33 -6.91 4.95 -0.11
CA ILE A 33 -5.48 4.73 0.10
C ILE A 33 -4.73 4.96 -1.21
N ARG A 34 -3.62 5.69 -1.19
CA ARG A 34 -2.70 5.81 -2.31
C ARG A 34 -1.42 5.02 -2.01
N PRO A 35 -1.26 3.79 -2.53
CA PRO A 35 0.01 3.07 -2.44
C PRO A 35 1.03 3.72 -3.39
N PHE A 36 2.16 4.19 -2.89
CA PHE A 36 3.18 4.92 -3.62
C PHE A 36 4.56 4.28 -3.41
N GLY A 37 5.32 4.04 -4.46
CA GLY A 37 6.65 3.46 -4.32
C GLY A 37 7.20 2.84 -5.58
N ASP A 38 7.98 1.79 -5.41
CA ASP A 38 8.69 1.09 -6.48
C ASP A 38 8.06 -0.26 -6.85
N SER A 39 8.87 -1.23 -7.26
CA SER A 39 8.49 -2.60 -7.60
C SER A 39 7.77 -3.34 -6.47
N ILE A 40 8.09 -3.07 -5.20
CA ILE A 40 7.42 -3.70 -4.05
C ILE A 40 5.98 -3.20 -3.95
N THR A 41 5.75 -1.90 -4.20
CA THR A 41 4.40 -1.32 -4.31
C THR A 41 3.69 -1.82 -5.56
N TYR A 42 4.36 -1.92 -6.71
CA TYR A 42 3.76 -2.49 -7.93
C TYR A 42 3.35 -3.96 -7.72
N GLY A 43 4.11 -4.73 -6.94
CA GLY A 43 3.87 -6.15 -6.70
C GLY A 43 4.75 -7.10 -7.53
N VAL A 44 5.90 -6.62 -8.01
CA VAL A 44 6.90 -7.46 -8.71
C VAL A 44 7.52 -8.46 -7.74
N GLY A 45 7.81 -9.68 -8.20
CA GLY A 45 8.32 -10.78 -7.37
C GLY A 45 7.22 -11.53 -6.61
N PHE A 46 6.06 -10.90 -6.45
CA PHE A 46 4.81 -11.54 -6.06
C PHE A 46 3.94 -11.81 -7.32
N SER A 47 4.18 -11.17 -8.47
CA SER A 47 3.34 -11.38 -9.66
C SER A 47 3.58 -12.66 -10.45
N ASP A 48 4.69 -13.37 -10.24
CA ASP A 48 5.15 -14.37 -11.23
C ASP A 48 5.52 -15.76 -10.64
N TRP A 49 5.40 -15.97 -9.32
CA TRP A 49 5.99 -17.14 -8.67
C TRP A 49 4.94 -17.87 -7.83
N GLY A 50 4.32 -18.89 -8.41
CA GLY A 50 3.45 -19.84 -7.70
C GLY A 50 4.15 -20.67 -6.61
N THR A 51 5.38 -20.30 -6.22
CA THR A 51 6.18 -20.95 -5.19
C THR A 51 6.26 -20.06 -3.95
N CYS A 52 5.76 -20.53 -2.80
CA CYS A 52 5.85 -19.78 -1.54
C CYS A 52 7.28 -19.64 -0.99
N TYR A 53 8.23 -20.42 -1.50
CA TYR A 53 9.59 -20.44 -0.98
C TYR A 53 10.44 -19.35 -1.63
N ILE A 54 10.95 -18.43 -0.82
CA ILE A 54 11.88 -17.38 -1.24
C ILE A 54 13.30 -17.81 -0.84
N SER A 55 14.05 -18.35 -1.80
CA SER A 55 15.38 -18.92 -1.58
C SER A 55 16.40 -17.91 -1.07
N GLN A 56 16.26 -16.64 -1.46
CA GLN A 56 17.14 -15.55 -1.04
C GLN A 56 17.10 -15.29 0.47
N ILE A 57 15.96 -15.56 1.12
CA ILE A 57 15.77 -15.37 2.57
C ILE A 57 15.49 -16.67 3.32
N ASN A 58 15.49 -17.82 2.62
CA ASN A 58 15.15 -19.14 3.17
C ASN A 58 13.85 -19.14 3.99
N GLN A 59 12.80 -18.49 3.47
CA GLN A 59 11.49 -18.42 4.13
C GLN A 59 10.36 -18.83 3.21
N GLN A 60 9.31 -19.38 3.81
CA GLN A 60 8.06 -19.66 3.13
C GLN A 60 7.11 -18.47 3.29
N LEU A 61 7.24 -17.50 2.40
CA LEU A 61 6.33 -16.36 2.30
C LEU A 61 5.34 -16.63 1.18
N CYS A 62 4.21 -17.24 1.53
CA CYS A 62 3.14 -17.42 0.57
C CYS A 62 2.55 -16.06 0.18
N MET A 63 1.99 -16.02 -1.02
CA MET A 63 1.07 -14.97 -1.42
C MET A 63 -0.29 -15.16 -0.72
N PRO A 64 -1.17 -14.14 -0.69
CA PRO A 64 -2.58 -14.38 -0.40
C PRO A 64 -3.06 -15.57 -1.26
N PRO A 65 -3.83 -16.52 -0.69
CA PRO A 65 -3.91 -17.87 -1.22
C PRO A 65 -4.37 -17.90 -2.69
N ALA A 66 -3.54 -18.54 -3.51
CA ALA A 66 -3.81 -19.09 -4.85
C ALA A 66 -3.72 -18.17 -6.09
N MET A 67 -3.25 -16.92 -6.03
CA MET A 67 -3.05 -16.13 -7.25
C MET A 67 -1.83 -15.20 -7.19
N ALA A 68 -1.06 -15.18 -8.27
CA ALA A 68 0.08 -14.29 -8.41
C ALA A 68 -0.37 -12.83 -8.56
N GLY A 69 0.40 -11.90 -7.97
CA GLY A 69 0.17 -10.45 -8.01
C GLY A 69 -0.21 -9.81 -6.67
N GLY A 70 -0.10 -8.49 -6.63
CA GLY A 70 -0.62 -7.61 -5.59
C GLY A 70 0.41 -7.10 -4.60
N GLY A 71 1.59 -7.71 -4.50
CA GLY A 71 2.60 -7.34 -3.50
C GLY A 71 2.01 -7.25 -2.09
N TYR A 72 2.47 -6.29 -1.29
CA TYR A 72 1.86 -6.03 0.02
C TYR A 72 0.41 -5.53 -0.08
N ARG A 73 0.02 -4.87 -1.19
CA ARG A 73 -1.35 -4.38 -1.40
C ARG A 73 -2.34 -5.53 -1.45
N GLY A 74 -1.90 -6.68 -1.95
CA GLY A 74 -2.73 -7.87 -2.02
C GLY A 74 -3.02 -8.46 -0.64
N TRP A 75 -1.98 -8.54 0.21
CA TRP A 75 -2.11 -8.90 1.62
C TRP A 75 -2.95 -7.90 2.40
N LEU A 76 -2.73 -6.60 2.20
CA LEU A 76 -3.53 -5.53 2.80
C LEU A 76 -5.02 -5.69 2.44
N THR A 77 -5.33 -5.95 1.17
CA THR A 77 -6.69 -6.19 0.69
C THR A 77 -7.30 -7.40 1.37
N LEU A 78 -6.59 -8.53 1.40
CA LEU A 78 -7.08 -9.77 2.01
C LEU A 78 -7.34 -9.59 3.51
N LEU A 79 -6.36 -9.09 4.25
CA LEU A 79 -6.43 -8.95 5.71
C LEU A 79 -7.50 -7.94 6.12
N ALA A 80 -7.63 -6.83 5.41
CA ALA A 80 -8.67 -5.84 5.70
C ALA A 80 -10.07 -6.42 5.42
N THR A 81 -10.30 -6.93 4.21
CA THR A 81 -11.65 -7.29 3.76
C THR A 81 -12.14 -8.60 4.35
N GLN A 82 -11.29 -9.63 4.42
CA GLN A 82 -11.66 -10.95 4.93
C GLN A 82 -11.28 -11.15 6.39
N GLY A 83 -10.19 -10.54 6.86
CA GLY A 83 -9.73 -10.69 8.25
C GLY A 83 -10.44 -9.76 9.23
N LEU A 84 -10.72 -8.51 8.82
CA LEU A 84 -11.23 -7.46 9.70
C LEU A 84 -12.61 -6.90 9.30
N GLY A 85 -13.14 -7.28 8.13
CA GLY A 85 -14.37 -6.70 7.59
C GLY A 85 -14.27 -5.20 7.26
N LEU A 86 -13.04 -4.70 7.06
CA LEU A 86 -12.75 -3.32 6.71
C LEU A 86 -12.76 -3.15 5.19
N TYR A 87 -13.54 -2.18 4.71
CA TYR A 87 -13.62 -1.82 3.30
C TYR A 87 -12.84 -0.54 3.03
N PHE A 88 -11.98 -0.60 2.03
CA PHE A 88 -11.22 0.52 1.52
C PHE A 88 -11.10 0.40 0.00
N THR A 89 -10.79 1.51 -0.66
CA THR A 89 -10.45 1.54 -2.09
C THR A 89 -9.05 2.13 -2.22
N THR A 90 -8.38 1.84 -3.33
CA THR A 90 -7.12 2.49 -3.66
C THR A 90 -7.29 3.55 -4.73
N GLU A 91 -6.31 4.45 -4.84
CA GLU A 91 -6.09 5.33 -5.99
C GLU A 91 -4.63 5.28 -6.44
N GLY A 92 -4.37 5.79 -7.64
CA GLY A 92 -3.05 5.90 -8.25
C GLY A 92 -3.15 5.89 -9.77
N TYR A 93 -2.04 6.20 -10.44
CA TYR A 93 -2.01 6.35 -11.90
C TYR A 93 -1.66 5.05 -12.63
N GLN A 94 -1.50 3.95 -11.89
CA GLN A 94 -1.30 2.60 -12.41
C GLN A 94 -2.34 1.63 -11.82
N SER A 95 -2.48 0.44 -12.42
CA SER A 95 -3.36 -0.63 -11.94
C SER A 95 -2.77 -2.04 -12.18
N GLY A 96 -1.48 -2.09 -12.52
CA GLY A 96 -0.78 -3.33 -12.85
C GLY A 96 -0.38 -4.15 -11.62
N GLY A 97 0.11 -5.37 -11.87
CA GLY A 97 0.63 -6.23 -10.82
C GLY A 97 -0.36 -6.51 -9.69
N SER A 98 -1.66 -6.53 -9.97
CA SER A 98 -2.74 -6.79 -9.01
C SER A 98 -3.39 -8.15 -9.24
N TYR A 99 -3.75 -8.84 -8.16
CA TYR A 99 -4.47 -10.12 -8.23
C TYR A 99 -5.99 -9.93 -8.20
N TYR A 100 -6.76 -11.00 -8.48
CA TYR A 100 -8.20 -10.96 -8.72
C TYR A 100 -9.03 -10.23 -7.65
N LEU A 101 -8.80 -10.47 -6.36
CA LEU A 101 -9.62 -9.85 -5.32
C LEU A 101 -9.49 -8.32 -5.35
N GLN A 102 -8.31 -7.78 -5.69
CA GLN A 102 -8.11 -6.34 -5.76
C GLN A 102 -8.99 -5.69 -6.84
N TRP A 103 -9.23 -6.39 -7.96
CA TRP A 103 -10.16 -5.92 -8.99
C TRP A 103 -11.61 -5.96 -8.52
N LEU A 104 -11.99 -6.98 -7.75
CA LEU A 104 -13.34 -7.07 -7.18
C LEU A 104 -13.61 -6.02 -6.10
N THR A 105 -12.59 -5.66 -5.31
CA THR A 105 -12.72 -4.74 -4.17
C THR A 105 -12.29 -3.30 -4.49
N ASN A 106 -11.97 -3.01 -5.75
CA ASN A 106 -11.46 -1.71 -6.20
C ASN A 106 -10.17 -1.27 -5.46
N THR A 107 -9.28 -2.21 -5.15
CA THR A 107 -7.98 -1.98 -4.49
C THR A 107 -6.78 -2.26 -5.42
N GLN A 108 -7.02 -2.24 -6.74
CA GLN A 108 -6.03 -2.53 -7.79
C GLN A 108 -5.15 -1.34 -8.16
N THR A 109 -5.63 -0.09 -8.02
CA THR A 109 -4.89 1.09 -8.48
C THR A 109 -3.77 1.49 -7.52
N HIS A 110 -2.66 2.02 -8.03
CA HIS A 110 -1.51 2.40 -7.22
C HIS A 110 -0.55 3.30 -8.02
N ASP A 111 0.47 3.81 -7.34
CA ASP A 111 1.60 4.57 -7.86
C ASP A 111 2.92 3.84 -7.55
N GLY A 112 3.01 2.59 -7.99
CA GLY A 112 4.20 1.76 -7.81
C GLY A 112 4.99 1.70 -9.10
N TYR A 113 6.24 2.13 -9.15
CA TYR A 113 7.02 2.24 -10.39
C TYR A 113 8.23 1.29 -10.35
N PRO A 114 8.16 0.09 -10.97
CA PRO A 114 9.24 -0.90 -10.89
C PRO A 114 10.61 -0.36 -11.32
N GLY A 115 11.64 -0.63 -10.51
CA GLY A 115 13.02 -0.21 -10.77
C GLY A 115 13.33 1.27 -10.48
N TYR A 116 12.33 2.07 -10.10
CA TYR A 116 12.53 3.49 -9.86
C TYR A 116 13.18 3.72 -8.51
N ARG A 117 14.15 4.63 -8.51
CA ARG A 117 14.78 5.20 -7.33
C ARG A 117 13.98 6.38 -6.79
N THR A 118 14.30 6.82 -5.58
CA THR A 118 13.64 7.98 -4.96
C THR A 118 13.74 9.26 -5.78
N ASP A 119 14.86 9.54 -6.45
CA ASP A 119 15.00 10.73 -7.33
C ASP A 119 14.02 10.69 -8.51
N GLN A 120 13.80 9.51 -9.08
CA GLN A 120 12.90 9.31 -10.21
C GLN A 120 11.43 9.36 -9.78
N LEU A 121 11.14 9.02 -8.52
CA LEU A 121 9.79 9.04 -7.94
C LEU A 121 9.31 10.47 -7.59
N ILE A 122 10.20 11.45 -7.42
CA ILE A 122 9.85 12.82 -7.01
C ILE A 122 8.75 13.42 -7.90
N GLN A 123 8.81 13.24 -9.22
CA GLN A 123 7.82 13.84 -10.12
C GLN A 123 6.40 13.31 -9.90
N PHE A 124 6.22 12.05 -9.52
CA PHE A 124 4.89 11.45 -9.33
C PHE A 124 4.27 11.84 -7.99
N SER A 125 5.10 12.26 -7.03
CA SER A 125 4.66 12.71 -5.71
C SER A 125 3.83 14.00 -5.75
N THR A 126 3.92 14.77 -6.85
CA THR A 126 3.16 16.01 -7.04
C THR A 126 1.80 15.77 -7.72
N PHE A 127 1.53 14.56 -8.19
CA PHE A 127 0.27 14.23 -8.83
C PHE A 127 -0.89 14.34 -7.83
N ALA A 128 -2.03 14.84 -8.32
CA ALA A 128 -3.22 15.05 -7.53
C ALA A 128 -3.66 13.75 -6.85
N SER A 129 -4.09 13.87 -5.60
CA SER A 129 -4.50 12.74 -4.76
C SER A 129 -5.57 13.21 -3.79
N PHE A 130 -6.55 12.35 -3.55
CA PHE A 130 -7.63 12.59 -2.61
C PHE A 130 -7.66 11.56 -1.48
N SER A 131 -6.62 10.72 -1.40
CA SER A 131 -6.49 9.67 -0.39
C SER A 131 -6.53 10.20 1.03
N ASN A 132 -7.12 9.42 1.93
CA ASN A 132 -6.99 9.59 3.37
C ASN A 132 -5.61 9.17 3.86
N PHE A 133 -5.02 8.16 3.21
CA PHE A 133 -3.69 7.65 3.52
C PHE A 133 -2.84 7.51 2.27
N THR A 134 -1.61 8.00 2.30
CA THR A 134 -0.60 7.68 1.28
C THR A 134 0.44 6.77 1.91
N LEU A 135 0.60 5.56 1.38
CA LEU A 135 1.59 4.59 1.85
C LEU A 135 2.83 4.74 0.97
N ILE A 136 3.98 5.09 1.55
CA ILE A 136 5.23 5.30 0.82
C ILE A 136 6.20 4.18 1.18
N HIS A 137 6.66 3.44 0.16
CA HIS A 137 7.73 2.47 0.29
C HIS A 137 8.68 2.58 -0.91
N ALA A 138 9.88 3.11 -0.67
CA ALA A 138 10.90 3.33 -1.70
C ALA A 138 12.31 3.38 -1.08
N GLY A 139 13.34 3.32 -1.92
CA GLY A 139 14.74 3.44 -1.51
C GLY A 139 15.57 2.18 -1.73
N THR A 140 14.94 1.02 -1.91
CA THR A 140 15.63 -0.24 -2.21
C THR A 140 16.43 -0.15 -3.51
N ASN A 141 15.83 0.44 -4.56
CA ASN A 141 16.48 0.64 -5.85
C ASN A 141 17.67 1.59 -5.79
N ASP A 142 17.63 2.61 -4.93
CA ASP A 142 18.76 3.52 -4.75
C ASP A 142 19.99 2.75 -4.29
N ILE A 143 19.84 1.90 -3.26
CA ILE A 143 20.93 1.11 -2.70
C ILE A 143 21.40 0.03 -3.69
N LEU A 144 20.47 -0.69 -4.34
CA LEU A 144 20.83 -1.70 -5.35
C LEU A 144 21.54 -1.10 -6.58
N GLN A 145 21.24 0.15 -6.92
CA GLN A 145 21.87 0.87 -8.04
C GLN A 145 23.05 1.74 -7.59
N ASN A 146 23.61 1.44 -6.41
CA ASN A 146 24.80 2.08 -5.85
C ASN A 146 24.69 3.61 -5.71
N LYS A 147 23.51 4.11 -5.35
CA LYS A 147 23.30 5.50 -4.92
C LYS A 147 23.47 5.64 -3.42
N SER A 148 23.85 6.84 -2.99
CA SER A 148 23.99 7.19 -1.58
C SER A 148 22.66 7.03 -0.84
N TYR A 149 22.71 6.37 0.32
CA TYR A 149 21.56 6.25 1.21
C TYR A 149 21.12 7.62 1.75
N GLU A 150 22.05 8.55 1.94
CA GLU A 150 21.74 9.93 2.34
C GLU A 150 20.95 10.66 1.27
N THR A 151 21.38 10.59 0.01
CA THR A 151 20.65 11.16 -1.13
C THR A 151 19.26 10.52 -1.25
N ALA A 152 19.18 9.20 -1.14
CA ALA A 152 17.90 8.49 -1.19
C ALA A 152 16.94 8.95 -0.08
N ALA A 153 17.44 9.11 1.14
CA ALA A 153 16.63 9.56 2.27
C ALA A 153 16.21 11.03 2.11
N ASN A 154 17.07 11.89 1.58
CA ASN A 154 16.71 13.28 1.27
C ASN A 154 15.57 13.34 0.25
N ASN A 155 15.68 12.59 -0.85
CA ASN A 155 14.64 12.51 -1.88
C ASN A 155 13.33 11.93 -1.35
N LEU A 156 13.38 10.91 -0.49
CA LEU A 156 12.20 10.37 0.18
C LEU A 156 11.47 11.46 0.98
N PHE A 157 12.20 12.32 1.70
CA PHE A 157 11.57 13.43 2.43
C PHE A 157 11.05 14.55 1.51
N SER A 158 11.67 14.76 0.35
CA SER A 158 11.08 15.60 -0.70
C SER A 158 9.76 15.03 -1.21
N ILE A 159 9.67 13.71 -1.43
CA ILE A 159 8.42 13.03 -1.80
C ILE A 159 7.35 13.22 -0.73
N ILE A 160 7.69 13.00 0.55
CA ILE A 160 6.76 13.19 1.68
C ILE A 160 6.21 14.62 1.71
N ASN A 161 7.09 15.62 1.57
CA ASN A 161 6.70 17.02 1.57
C ASN A 161 5.77 17.36 0.40
N ASN A 162 6.07 16.86 -0.81
CA ASN A 162 5.21 17.05 -1.98
C ASN A 162 3.82 16.44 -1.77
N VAL A 163 3.74 15.20 -1.27
CA VAL A 163 2.46 14.54 -0.98
C VAL A 163 1.64 15.33 0.04
N LEU A 164 2.28 15.78 1.14
CA LEU A 164 1.62 16.57 2.19
C LEU A 164 1.16 17.95 1.72
N ALA A 165 1.83 18.52 0.71
CA ALA A 165 1.48 19.80 0.09
C ALA A 165 0.35 19.65 -0.94
N THR A 166 0.38 18.59 -1.75
CA THR A 166 -0.65 18.32 -2.77
C THR A 166 -1.97 17.84 -2.14
N ASN A 167 -1.92 17.15 -1.00
CA ASN A 167 -3.11 16.68 -0.29
C ASN A 167 -3.01 17.03 1.20
N THR A 168 -3.71 18.09 1.61
CA THR A 168 -3.69 18.56 3.00
C THR A 168 -4.41 17.63 3.98
N ASN A 169 -5.25 16.71 3.49
CA ASN A 169 -6.05 15.79 4.30
C ASN A 169 -5.42 14.40 4.47
N THR A 170 -4.34 14.08 3.74
CA THR A 170 -3.73 12.75 3.84
C THR A 170 -2.88 12.60 5.09
N THR A 171 -2.91 11.42 5.69
CA THR A 171 -1.84 10.93 6.56
C THR A 171 -0.85 10.15 5.70
N VAL A 172 0.45 10.42 5.84
CA VAL A 172 1.51 9.70 5.13
C VAL A 172 2.06 8.62 6.05
N VAL A 173 2.08 7.37 5.56
CA VAL A 173 2.69 6.24 6.26
C VAL A 173 3.93 5.83 5.46
N VAL A 174 5.10 5.94 6.07
CA VAL A 174 6.39 5.67 5.43
C VAL A 174 6.93 4.36 5.97
N ALA A 175 7.07 3.38 5.09
CA ALA A 175 7.68 2.11 5.40
C ALA A 175 9.21 2.20 5.27
N LYS A 176 9.91 1.73 6.30
CA LYS A 176 11.33 1.40 6.20
C LYS A 176 11.52 0.20 5.29
N ILE A 177 12.66 0.14 4.60
CA ILE A 177 12.97 -0.95 3.69
C ILE A 177 13.52 -2.15 4.46
N ILE A 178 13.11 -3.35 4.08
CA ILE A 178 13.66 -4.60 4.61
C ILE A 178 15.06 -4.85 4.05
N GLN A 179 15.85 -5.65 4.77
CA GLN A 179 17.12 -6.17 4.27
C GLN A 179 16.91 -7.03 3.00
N ILE A 180 17.90 -7.06 2.10
CA ILE A 180 17.85 -7.90 0.89
C ILE A 180 17.88 -9.39 1.26
N SER A 181 18.73 -9.76 2.22
CA SER A 181 18.77 -11.11 2.81
C SER A 181 19.51 -11.09 4.14
N SER A 182 18.94 -11.69 5.19
CA SER A 182 19.63 -11.88 6.48
C SER A 182 20.68 -12.98 6.47
N ILE A 183 20.63 -13.89 5.50
CA ILE A 183 21.39 -15.15 5.53
C ILE A 183 22.54 -15.11 4.55
N ASN A 184 22.33 -14.52 3.37
CA ASN A 184 23.35 -14.47 2.33
C ASN A 184 24.29 -13.28 2.56
N GLN A 185 25.50 -13.58 3.04
CA GLN A 185 26.54 -12.61 3.38
C GLN A 185 27.01 -11.75 2.21
N VAL A 186 26.76 -12.16 0.96
CA VAL A 186 27.05 -11.35 -0.24
C VAL A 186 26.30 -10.01 -0.20
N TYR A 187 25.15 -9.96 0.48
CA TYR A 187 24.35 -8.75 0.63
C TYR A 187 24.68 -7.94 1.90
N SER A 188 25.71 -8.32 2.68
CA SER A 188 26.05 -7.64 3.94
C SER A 188 26.29 -6.15 3.78
N ASN A 189 27.03 -5.72 2.75
CA ASN A 189 27.27 -4.29 2.50
C ASN A 189 25.96 -3.55 2.19
N LEU A 190 25.12 -4.10 1.31
CA LEU A 190 23.83 -3.50 0.96
C LEU A 190 22.90 -3.43 2.19
N ASN A 191 22.88 -4.47 3.03
CA ASN A 191 22.11 -4.47 4.26
C ASN A 191 22.59 -3.41 5.27
N SER A 192 23.91 -3.19 5.37
CA SER A 192 24.45 -2.10 6.19
C SER A 192 24.01 -0.73 5.66
N GLN A 193 24.01 -0.53 4.34
CA GLN A 193 23.48 0.69 3.71
C GLN A 193 21.98 0.86 3.99
N ILE A 194 21.20 -0.22 3.96
CA ILE A 194 19.77 -0.24 4.32
C ILE A 194 19.57 0.16 5.79
N GLN A 195 20.40 -0.33 6.71
CA GLN A 195 20.32 0.05 8.12
C GLN A 195 20.62 1.54 8.32
N LEU A 196 21.63 2.07 7.63
CA LEU A 196 21.95 3.50 7.65
C LEU A 196 20.80 4.34 7.07
N TYR A 197 20.23 3.92 5.95
CA TYR A 197 19.04 4.52 5.35
C TYR A 197 17.86 4.59 6.32
N ASN A 198 17.52 3.45 6.93
CA ASN A 198 16.42 3.33 7.87
C ASN A 198 16.62 4.16 9.14
N THR A 199 17.86 4.22 9.65
CA THR A 199 18.24 5.09 10.79
C THR A 199 18.10 6.57 10.43
N LEU A 200 18.47 6.94 9.20
CA LEU A 200 18.34 8.31 8.74
C LEU A 200 16.87 8.73 8.54
N ILE A 201 15.99 7.81 8.17
CA ILE A 201 14.53 8.04 8.17
C ILE A 201 14.05 8.42 9.58
N ASP A 202 14.45 7.68 10.61
CA ASP A 202 14.08 8.00 11.99
C ASP A 202 14.58 9.38 12.41
N SER A 203 15.85 9.68 12.12
CA SER A 203 16.45 10.98 12.42
C SER A 203 15.71 12.13 11.74
N LYS A 204 15.43 12.01 10.44
CA LYS A 204 14.72 13.03 9.67
C LYS A 204 13.25 13.17 10.10
N PHE A 205 12.57 12.07 10.40
CA PHE A 205 11.21 12.11 10.95
C PHE A 205 11.19 12.86 12.28
N ASN A 206 12.18 12.62 13.14
CA ASN A 206 12.27 13.31 14.42
C ASN A 206 12.52 14.81 14.29
N ALA A 207 13.21 15.22 13.23
CA ALA A 207 13.49 16.62 12.90
C ALA A 207 12.35 17.34 12.14
N LEU A 208 11.26 16.65 11.77
CA LEU A 208 10.11 17.30 11.12
C LEU A 208 9.45 18.34 12.03
N GLN A 209 8.94 19.41 11.41
CA GLN A 209 8.08 20.38 12.07
C GLN A 209 6.84 19.69 12.65
N THR A 210 6.36 20.16 13.80
CA THR A 210 5.30 19.49 14.60
C THR A 210 4.02 19.23 13.80
N ASP A 211 3.61 20.18 12.96
CA ASP A 211 2.42 20.10 12.11
C ASP A 211 2.55 19.05 11.01
N LEU A 212 3.71 18.98 10.34
CA LEU A 212 4.01 17.94 9.37
C LEU A 212 4.13 16.57 10.05
N LYS A 213 4.86 16.51 11.17
CA LYS A 213 5.08 15.28 11.95
C LYS A 213 3.76 14.67 12.42
N ALA A 214 2.76 15.49 12.78
CA ALA A 214 1.43 15.01 13.18
C ALA A 214 0.72 14.19 12.09
N ARG A 215 1.07 14.41 10.81
CA ARG A 215 0.50 13.72 9.64
C ARG A 215 1.40 12.64 9.05
N VAL A 216 2.56 12.36 9.65
CA VAL A 216 3.48 11.31 9.20
C VAL A 216 3.56 10.19 10.22
N ARG A 217 3.57 8.93 9.77
CA ARG A 217 3.83 7.75 10.58
C ARG A 217 4.95 6.94 9.94
N ILE A 218 5.91 6.50 10.75
CA ILE A 218 6.99 5.60 10.30
C ILE A 218 6.63 4.19 10.74
N VAL A 219 6.76 3.22 9.84
CA VAL A 219 6.51 1.79 10.13
C VAL A 219 7.73 0.95 9.75
N ASN A 220 7.97 -0.10 10.53
CA ASN A 220 8.92 -1.13 10.19
C ASN A 220 8.21 -2.21 9.35
N MET A 221 8.90 -2.72 8.34
CA MET A 221 8.47 -3.87 7.52
C MET A 221 9.21 -5.13 7.97
#